data_AF-A0A2D4ENZ3-F1
#
_entry.id   AF-A0A2D4ENZ3-F1
#
_cell.length_a   1.000
_cell.length_b   1.000
_cell.length_c   1.000
_cell.angle_alpha   90.00
_cell.angle_beta   90.00
_cell.angle_gamma   90.00
#
_symmetry.space_group_name_H-M   'P 1'
#
loop_
_entity.id
_entity.type
_entity.pdbx_description
1 polymer ?
#
loop_
_entity_poly.entity_id
_entity_poly.type
_entity_poly.pdbx_seq_one_letter_code
_entity_poly.pdbx_strand_id
1 'polypeptide(L)'
;MAVIEVGIGGAYDCTNIVRKPIVCGGSSLGIDHTSILGDTIEKIAWQKGGIFKPGVPAFTVPQPERPLEVLKERAEECQCPLFLCPDLDTFEDDDKLLQLGLAGDHQRSNAALALQLSHTWLDRCGYLDTGELKDS
;
A
#
# COMPACT_ATOMS: atom_id res chain seq x y z
N MET A 1 -9.77 4.61 -14.66
CA MET A 1 -9.21 4.21 -13.35
C MET A 1 -9.84 5.07 -12.27
N ALA A 2 -10.01 4.53 -11.06
CA ALA A 2 -10.38 5.31 -9.88
C ALA A 2 -9.40 4.95 -8.75
N VAL A 3 -8.99 5.94 -7.96
CA VAL A 3 -8.27 5.76 -6.70
C VAL A 3 -9.27 6.09 -5.58
N ILE A 4 -9.39 5.22 -4.60
CA ILE A 4 -10.35 5.37 -3.50
C ILE A 4 -9.53 5.44 -2.21
N GLU A 5 -9.55 6.62 -1.59
CA GLU A 5 -8.96 6.84 -0.28
C GLU A 5 -9.95 6.42 0.81
N VAL A 6 -9.45 5.71 1.80
CA VAL A 6 -10.23 5.29 2.98
C VAL A 6 -10.37 6.51 3.90
N GLY A 7 -11.59 6.75 4.40
CA GLY A 7 -11.83 7.84 5.35
C GLY A 7 -11.17 7.60 6.70
N ILE A 8 -11.81 6.80 7.56
CA ILE A 8 -11.31 6.49 8.91
C ILE A 8 -11.30 4.97 9.10
N GLY A 9 -10.10 4.42 9.32
CA GLY A 9 -9.90 2.99 9.54
C GLY A 9 -9.71 2.22 8.25
N GLY A 10 -10.63 1.30 7.94
CA GLY A 10 -10.58 0.44 6.75
C GLY A 10 -11.61 -0.67 6.79
N ALA A 11 -11.58 -1.50 7.84
CA ALA A 11 -12.47 -2.66 7.98
C ALA A 11 -13.96 -2.28 7.88
N TYR A 12 -14.36 -1.21 8.55
CA TYR A 12 -15.74 -0.73 8.62
C TYR A 12 -15.99 0.60 7.90
N ASP A 13 -15.04 1.04 7.07
CA ASP A 13 -15.19 2.28 6.33
C ASP A 13 -16.16 2.11 5.15
N CYS A 14 -16.99 3.13 4.87
CA CYS A 14 -17.99 3.08 3.81
C CYS A 14 -17.40 2.88 2.41
N THR A 15 -16.11 3.19 2.22
CA THR A 15 -15.38 2.96 0.97
C THR A 15 -15.01 1.49 0.75
N ASN A 16 -15.02 0.67 1.81
CA ASN A 16 -14.63 -0.76 1.77
C ASN A 16 -15.69 -1.67 1.11
N ILE A 17 -16.52 -1.12 0.23
CA ILE A 17 -17.54 -1.83 -0.56
C ILE A 17 -16.96 -2.44 -1.84
N VAL A 18 -15.76 -2.02 -2.27
CA VAL A 18 -15.09 -2.56 -3.46
C VAL A 18 -14.60 -3.98 -3.17
N ARG A 19 -15.25 -4.96 -3.79
CA ARG A 19 -15.00 -6.39 -3.52
C ARG A 19 -13.67 -6.90 -4.06
N LYS A 20 -13.24 -6.39 -5.22
CA LYS A 20 -12.05 -6.87 -5.93
C LYS A 20 -11.27 -5.67 -6.51
N PRO A 21 -10.64 -4.84 -5.66
CA PRO A 21 -9.70 -3.83 -6.13
C PRO A 21 -8.54 -4.52 -6.85
N ILE A 22 -7.89 -3.81 -7.78
CA ILE A 22 -6.76 -4.37 -8.54
C ILE A 22 -5.52 -4.50 -7.65
N VAL A 23 -5.35 -3.56 -6.73
CA VAL A 23 -4.25 -3.48 -5.75
C VAL A 23 -4.74 -2.65 -4.55
N CYS A 24 -4.24 -2.95 -3.34
CA CYS A 24 -4.47 -2.18 -2.12
C CYS A 24 -3.16 -1.60 -1.57
N GLY A 25 -3.23 -0.49 -0.84
CA GLY A 25 -2.05 0.16 -0.25
C GLY A 25 -2.30 0.73 1.14
N GLY A 26 -1.33 0.60 2.04
CA GLY A 26 -1.30 1.20 3.37
C GLY A 26 -0.10 2.12 3.54
N SER A 27 -0.36 3.40 3.80
CA SER A 27 0.68 4.38 4.14
C SER A 27 1.14 4.23 5.59
N SER A 28 2.05 5.10 6.04
CA SER A 28 2.61 5.04 7.40
C SER A 28 1.51 5.08 8.45
N LEU A 29 1.57 4.17 9.42
CA LEU A 29 0.62 4.09 10.52
C LEU A 29 1.03 5.08 11.61
N GLY A 30 0.15 6.03 11.90
CA GLY A 30 0.24 6.93 13.05
C GLY A 30 -0.83 6.63 14.08
N ILE A 31 -0.62 7.10 15.32
CA ILE A 31 -1.71 7.18 16.29
C ILE A 31 -2.67 8.26 15.80
N ASP A 32 -3.83 7.83 15.34
CA ASP A 32 -4.86 8.69 14.77
C ASP A 32 -6.24 8.17 15.17
N HIS A 33 -7.19 9.08 15.38
CA HIS A 33 -8.59 8.80 15.67
C HIS A 33 -8.80 7.68 16.71
N THR A 34 -8.07 7.73 17.84
CA THR A 34 -8.02 6.65 18.85
C THR A 34 -9.38 6.29 19.47
N SER A 35 -10.31 7.26 19.50
CA SER A 35 -11.69 7.02 19.94
C SER A 35 -12.49 6.09 19.04
N ILE A 36 -12.06 5.89 17.78
CA ILE A 36 -12.75 5.09 16.76
C ILE A 36 -11.91 3.86 16.38
N LEU A 37 -10.59 4.03 16.23
CA LEU A 37 -9.70 2.98 15.72
C LEU A 37 -9.04 2.13 16.83
N GLY A 38 -9.18 2.55 18.08
CA GLY A 38 -8.54 1.94 19.22
C GLY A 38 -7.40 2.80 19.77
N ASP A 39 -7.02 2.51 21.01
CA ASP A 39 -6.02 3.22 21.80
C ASP A 39 -4.58 2.76 21.54
N THR A 40 -4.37 1.77 20.65
CA THR A 40 -3.03 1.28 20.31
C THR A 40 -2.82 1.22 18.79
N ILE A 41 -1.56 1.34 18.37
CA ILE A 41 -1.18 1.33 16.96
C ILE A 41 -1.46 -0.03 16.30
N GLU A 42 -1.45 -1.12 17.08
CA GLU A 42 -1.83 -2.46 16.65
C GLU A 42 -3.32 -2.53 16.29
N LYS A 43 -4.21 -1.93 17.10
CA LYS A 43 -5.64 -1.83 16.79
C LYS A 43 -5.89 -1.01 15.53
N ILE A 44 -5.14 0.09 15.37
CA ILE A 44 -5.19 0.92 14.16
C ILE A 44 -4.72 0.12 12.94
N ALA A 45 -3.63 -0.65 13.06
CA ALA A 45 -3.13 -1.53 12.02
C ALA A 45 -4.18 -2.57 11.60
N TRP A 46 -4.85 -3.19 12.59
CA TRP A 46 -5.92 -4.14 12.35
C TRP A 46 -7.07 -3.53 11.55
N GLN A 47 -7.52 -2.33 11.94
CA GLN A 47 -8.59 -1.59 11.25
C GLN A 47 -8.19 -1.25 9.81
N LYS A 48 -6.99 -0.69 9.61
CA LYS A 48 -6.50 -0.29 8.29
C LYS A 48 -6.23 -1.50 7.37
N GLY A 49 -5.74 -2.61 7.93
CA GLY A 49 -5.62 -3.89 7.21
C GLY A 49 -6.96 -4.49 6.76
N GLY A 50 -8.09 -3.97 7.24
CA GLY A 50 -9.42 -4.38 6.79
C GLY A 50 -9.76 -4.10 5.33
N ILE A 51 -8.92 -3.35 4.61
CA ILE A 51 -9.05 -3.16 3.15
C ILE A 51 -8.47 -4.30 2.32
N PHE A 52 -7.71 -5.22 2.94
CA PHE A 52 -7.14 -6.37 2.24
C PHE A 52 -8.25 -7.27 1.72
N LYS A 53 -8.04 -7.82 0.51
CA LYS A 53 -9.02 -8.67 -0.18
C LYS A 53 -8.34 -9.95 -0.67
N PRO A 54 -9.05 -11.10 -0.67
CA PRO A 54 -8.49 -12.37 -1.11
C PRO A 54 -7.89 -12.31 -2.51
N GLY A 55 -6.63 -12.74 -2.64
CA GLY A 55 -5.88 -12.79 -3.89
C GLY A 55 -5.56 -11.42 -4.51
N VAL A 56 -5.83 -10.31 -3.82
CA VAL A 56 -5.46 -8.96 -4.27
C VAL A 56 -4.12 -8.58 -3.64
N PRO A 57 -3.12 -8.14 -4.41
CA PRO A 57 -1.86 -7.67 -3.83
C PRO A 57 -2.08 -6.42 -2.97
N ALA A 58 -1.46 -6.42 -1.79
CA ALA A 58 -1.41 -5.30 -0.88
C ALA A 58 0.04 -4.83 -0.67
N PHE A 59 0.23 -3.53 -0.56
CA PHE A 59 1.53 -2.92 -0.25
C PHE A 59 1.44 -2.09 1.03
N THR A 60 2.47 -2.13 1.85
CA THR A 60 2.66 -1.20 2.97
C THR A 60 4.05 -0.57 2.91
N VAL A 61 4.18 0.66 3.39
CA VAL A 61 5.48 1.27 3.68
C VAL A 61 6.09 0.66 4.94
N PRO A 62 7.38 0.91 5.26
CA PRO A 62 7.96 0.51 6.54
C PRO A 62 7.11 0.96 7.73
N GLN A 63 6.89 0.05 8.68
CA GLN A 63 6.12 0.28 9.90
C GLN A 63 6.95 -0.19 11.11
N PRO A 64 6.60 0.24 12.33
CA PRO A 64 7.10 -0.41 13.54
C PRO A 64 6.75 -1.91 13.53
N GLU A 65 7.57 -2.71 14.23
CA GLU A 65 7.50 -4.18 14.20
C GLU A 65 6.10 -4.73 14.51
N ARG A 66 5.49 -4.32 15.62
CA ARG A 66 4.18 -4.82 16.05
C ARG A 66 3.03 -4.48 15.08
N PRO A 67 2.84 -3.23 14.64
CA PRO A 67 1.88 -2.92 13.57
C PRO A 67 2.10 -3.72 12.29
N LEU A 68 3.37 -3.94 11.89
CA LEU A 68 3.68 -4.72 10.70
C LEU A 68 3.27 -6.18 10.86
N GLU A 69 3.50 -6.78 12.04
CA GLU A 69 3.03 -8.13 12.38
C GLU A 69 1.51 -8.23 12.24
N VAL A 70 0.76 -7.27 12.79
CA VAL A 70 -0.70 -7.24 12.64
C VAL A 70 -1.12 -7.16 11.18
N LEU A 71 -0.46 -6.33 10.36
CA LEU A 71 -0.77 -6.27 8.92
C LEU A 71 -0.48 -7.61 8.22
N LYS A 72 0.60 -8.30 8.57
CA LYS A 72 0.93 -9.62 8.04
C LYS A 72 -0.11 -10.66 8.42
N GLU A 73 -0.50 -10.72 9.70
CA GLU A 73 -1.57 -11.61 10.19
C GLU A 73 -2.88 -11.36 9.44
N ARG A 74 -3.27 -10.08 9.27
CA ARG A 74 -4.47 -9.72 8.51
C ARG A 74 -4.40 -10.13 7.04
N ALA A 75 -3.22 -10.00 6.43
CA ALA A 75 -3.02 -10.41 5.05
C ALA A 75 -3.12 -11.94 4.90
N GLU A 76 -2.54 -12.70 5.84
CA GLU A 76 -2.65 -14.16 5.90
C GLU A 76 -4.09 -14.62 6.10
N GLU A 77 -4.81 -14.08 7.08
CA GLU A 77 -6.23 -14.35 7.33
C GLU A 77 -7.09 -14.09 6.09
N CYS A 78 -6.79 -13.02 5.35
CA CYS A 78 -7.51 -12.63 4.15
C CYS A 78 -7.01 -13.34 2.88
N GLN A 79 -5.98 -14.19 2.96
CA GLN A 79 -5.34 -14.83 1.80
C GLN A 79 -4.88 -13.80 0.75
N CYS A 80 -4.28 -12.71 1.22
CA CYS A 80 -3.82 -11.56 0.46
C CYS A 80 -2.29 -11.54 0.49
N PRO A 81 -1.59 -11.47 -0.66
CA PRO A 81 -0.15 -11.26 -0.64
C PRO A 81 0.16 -9.82 -0.21
N LEU A 82 0.90 -9.67 0.88
CA LEU A 82 1.35 -8.38 1.41
C LEU A 82 2.85 -8.19 1.15
N PHE A 83 3.20 -7.03 0.59
CA PHE A 83 4.57 -6.65 0.28
C PHE A 83 4.96 -5.37 0.99
N LEU A 84 6.23 -5.28 1.38
CA LEU A 84 6.83 -4.00 1.73
C LEU A 84 7.17 -3.25 0.46
N CYS A 85 6.82 -1.96 0.44
CA CYS A 85 7.19 -1.08 -0.64
C CYS A 85 8.71 -0.87 -0.65
N PRO A 86 9.37 -0.92 -1.81
CA PRO A 86 10.78 -0.58 -1.88
C PRO A 86 10.98 0.93 -1.64
N ASP A 87 12.22 1.31 -1.36
CA ASP A 87 12.56 2.72 -1.18
C ASP A 87 12.38 3.50 -2.48
N LEU A 88 12.08 4.80 -2.37
CA LEU A 88 11.85 5.65 -3.55
C LEU A 88 13.02 5.61 -4.53
N ASP A 89 14.25 5.49 -4.01
CA ASP A 89 15.49 5.42 -4.79
C ASP A 89 15.53 4.24 -5.77
N THR A 90 14.77 3.16 -5.52
CA THR A 90 14.70 2.04 -6.46
C THR A 90 13.92 2.35 -7.74
N PHE A 91 13.16 3.45 -7.74
CA PHE A 91 12.40 3.92 -8.91
C PHE A 91 13.12 5.04 -9.67
N GLU A 92 14.25 5.52 -9.15
CA GLU A 92 15.08 6.50 -9.84
C GLU A 92 15.97 5.79 -10.86
N ASP A 93 15.89 6.20 -12.13
CA ASP A 93 16.91 5.88 -13.13
C ASP A 93 18.11 6.82 -12.95
N ASP A 94 19.31 6.38 -13.31
CA ASP A 94 20.58 7.14 -13.19
C ASP A 94 20.52 8.60 -13.71
N ASP A 95 19.57 8.91 -14.61
CA ASP A 95 19.40 10.24 -15.23
C ASP A 95 18.17 11.04 -14.75
N LYS A 96 17.35 10.53 -13.82
CA LYS A 96 16.12 11.21 -13.35
C LYS A 96 15.91 11.10 -11.85
N LEU A 97 16.49 12.06 -11.12
CA LEU A 97 16.14 12.30 -9.72
C LEU A 97 14.68 12.71 -9.58
N LEU A 98 13.91 11.98 -8.78
CA LEU A 98 12.52 12.28 -8.50
C LEU A 98 12.44 13.41 -7.47
N GLN A 99 12.38 14.65 -7.96
CA GLN A 99 12.12 15.79 -7.08
C GLN A 99 10.66 15.79 -6.62
N LEU A 100 10.47 15.47 -5.34
CA LEU A 100 9.18 15.66 -4.68
C LEU A 100 8.96 17.15 -4.42
N GLY A 101 7.80 17.67 -4.86
CA GLY A 101 7.38 19.05 -4.58
C GLY A 101 6.98 19.31 -3.12
N LEU A 102 7.10 18.31 -2.24
CA LEU A 102 6.72 18.36 -0.84
C LEU A 102 7.91 17.97 0.03
N ALA A 103 8.17 18.77 1.07
CA ALA A 103 9.22 18.49 2.04
C ALA A 103 8.76 17.44 3.07
N GLY A 104 9.70 16.60 3.51
CA GLY A 104 9.53 15.65 4.62
C GLY A 104 9.80 14.19 4.25
N ASP A 105 10.49 13.45 5.13
CA ASP A 105 10.94 12.08 4.85
C ASP A 105 9.79 11.12 4.56
N HIS A 106 8.64 11.30 5.24
CA HIS A 106 7.43 10.50 5.00
C HIS A 106 6.86 10.66 3.57
N GLN A 107 7.16 11.78 2.89
CA GLN A 107 6.70 11.99 1.51
C GLN A 107 7.39 11.03 0.55
N ARG A 108 8.63 10.61 0.84
CA ARG A 108 9.34 9.61 0.03
C ARG A 108 8.66 8.26 0.09
N SER A 109 8.28 7.81 1.29
CA SER A 109 7.54 6.55 1.46
C SER A 109 6.15 6.60 0.81
N ASN A 110 5.44 7.72 0.92
CA ASN A 110 4.14 7.89 0.26
C ASN A 110 4.28 7.90 -1.27
N ALA A 111 5.32 8.54 -1.81
CA ALA A 111 5.61 8.54 -3.23
C ALA A 111 5.97 7.14 -3.74
N ALA A 112 6.85 6.43 -3.03
CA ALA A 112 7.20 5.04 -3.35
C ALA A 112 5.97 4.14 -3.36
N LEU A 113 5.09 4.28 -2.35
CA LEU A 113 3.82 3.57 -2.31
C LEU A 113 2.94 3.91 -3.52
N ALA A 114 2.78 5.20 -3.85
CA ALA A 114 1.98 5.61 -4.99
C ALA A 114 2.52 5.05 -6.33
N LEU A 115 3.85 5.07 -6.51
CA LEU A 115 4.52 4.51 -7.69
C LEU A 115 4.31 3.00 -7.78
N GLN A 116 4.51 2.28 -6.69
CA GLN A 116 4.32 0.84 -6.65
C GLN A 116 2.87 0.43 -6.94
N LEU A 117 1.89 1.11 -6.34
CA LEU A 117 0.47 0.86 -6.60
C LEU A 117 0.12 1.12 -8.06
N SER A 118 0.63 2.22 -8.62
CA SER A 118 0.43 2.58 -10.03
C SER A 118 1.07 1.57 -10.97
N HIS A 119 2.30 1.15 -10.69
CA HIS A 119 3.02 0.11 -11.44
C HIS A 119 2.25 -1.22 -11.43
N THR A 120 1.86 -1.71 -10.25
CA THR A 120 1.08 -2.95 -10.13
C THR A 120 -0.28 -2.86 -10.82
N TRP A 121 -0.92 -1.68 -10.81
CA TRP A 121 -2.15 -1.46 -11.56
C TRP A 121 -1.91 -1.53 -13.07
N LEU A 122 -0.87 -0.86 -13.59
CA LEU A 122 -0.52 -0.87 -15.01
C LEU A 122 -0.17 -2.29 -15.49
N ASP A 123 0.64 -3.01 -14.74
CA ASP A 123 1.02 -4.41 -15.00
C ASP A 123 -0.21 -5.32 -15.12
N ARG A 124 -1.08 -5.30 -14.10
CA ARG A 124 -2.27 -6.16 -14.05
C ARG A 124 -3.35 -5.78 -15.07
N CYS A 125 -3.29 -4.56 -15.61
CA CYS A 125 -4.13 -4.13 -16.72
C CYS A 125 -3.50 -4.37 -18.10
N GLY A 126 -2.27 -4.90 -18.17
CA GLY A 126 -1.56 -5.19 -19.42
C GLY A 126 -1.01 -3.96 -20.13
N TYR A 127 -0.74 -2.88 -19.39
CA TYR A 127 -0.15 -1.65 -19.94
C TYR A 127 1.38 -1.60 -19.84
N LEU A 128 1.99 -2.50 -19.07
CA LEU A 128 3.43 -2.71 -19.08
C LEU A 128 3.71 -3.88 -20.02
N ASP A 129 4.38 -3.56 -21.13
CA ASP A 129 4.87 -4.56 -22.06
C ASP A 129 5.96 -5.36 -21.33
N THR A 130 5.70 -6.62 -21.00
CA THR A 130 6.78 -7.54 -20.63
C THR A 130 7.60 -7.73 -21.90
N GLY A 131 8.61 -6.88 -22.11
CA GLY A 131 9.52 -7.00 -23.23
C GLY A 131 9.98 -8.46 -23.31
N GLU A 132 9.56 -9.16 -24.36
CA GLU A 132 10.09 -10.46 -24.70
C GLU A 132 11.61 -10.30 -24.71
N LEU A 133 12.28 -10.97 -23.76
CA LEU A 133 13.70 -11.26 -23.89
C LEU A 133 13.84 -11.99 -25.23
N LYS A 134 14.33 -11.27 -26.24
CA LYS A 134 14.74 -11.86 -27.50
C LYS A 134 15.94 -12.75 -27.18
N ASP A 135 15.68 -14.04 -27.03
CA ASP A 135 16.72 -15.05 -27.10
C ASP A 135 17.39 -14.92 -28.47
N SER A 136 18.65 -14.48 -28.43
CA SER A 136 19.57 -14.41 -29.57
C SER A 136 20.41 -15.67 -29.63
#